data_AF-A0A7J8NC17-F1
#
_entry.id   AF-A0A7J8NC17-F1
#
_cell.length_a   1.000
_cell.length_b   1.000
_cell.length_c   1.000
_cell.angle_alpha   90.00
_cell.angle_beta   90.00
_cell.angle_gamma   90.00
#
_symmetry.space_group_name_H-M   'P 1'
#
loop_
_entity.id
_entity.type
_entity.pdbx_description
1 polymer ?
#
loop_
_entity_poly.entity_id
_entity_poly.type
_entity_poly.pdbx_seq_one_letter_code
_entity_poly.pdbx_strand_id
1 'polypeptide(L)'
;MGVNAEIEFPVIEFRPSDLKRGTNGWHRLCKRVREACETFGCFEVVYEKISAKVREETFELIKELIEVPVERKQENVSPLPYHGWTWRCLQL
;
A
#
# COMPACT_ATOMS: atom_id res chain seq x y z
N MET A 1 -30.24 14.10 -9.45
CA MET A 1 -29.50 13.39 -10.52
C MET A 1 -28.09 13.20 -10.01
N GLY A 2 -27.74 12.02 -9.51
CA GLY A 2 -26.40 11.76 -9.01
C GLY A 2 -25.44 11.60 -10.18
N VAL A 3 -24.39 12.42 -10.23
CA VAL A 3 -23.27 12.20 -11.15
C VAL A 3 -22.48 11.02 -10.62
N ASN A 4 -22.53 9.89 -11.34
CA ASN A 4 -21.62 8.78 -11.09
C ASN A 4 -20.30 9.15 -11.76
N ALA A 5 -19.52 10.02 -11.11
CA ALA A 5 -18.16 10.33 -11.55
C ALA A 5 -17.26 9.20 -11.05
N GLU A 6 -16.88 8.29 -11.96
CA GLU A 6 -15.87 7.29 -11.68
C GLU A 6 -14.52 8.02 -11.55
N ILE A 7 -13.94 8.00 -10.35
CA ILE A 7 -12.63 8.61 -10.10
C ILE A 7 -11.59 7.60 -10.55
N GLU A 8 -10.98 7.82 -11.70
CA GLU A 8 -9.82 7.07 -12.14
C GLU A 8 -8.55 7.68 -11.54
N PHE A 9 -7.89 6.93 -10.66
CA PHE A 9 -6.60 7.36 -10.11
C PHE A 9 -5.48 7.19 -11.14
N PRO A 10 -4.46 8.06 -11.11
CA PRO A 10 -3.31 7.91 -11.99
C PRO A 10 -2.59 6.58 -11.75
N VAL A 11 -2.34 5.81 -12.81
CA VAL A 11 -1.48 4.63 -12.77
C VAL A 11 -0.08 5.00 -13.23
N ILE A 12 0.92 4.77 -12.39
CA ILE A 12 2.32 5.12 -12.65
C ILE A 12 3.19 3.85 -12.63
N GLU A 13 3.83 3.58 -13.76
CA GLU A 13 4.76 2.45 -13.89
C GLU A 13 6.16 2.83 -13.38
N PHE A 14 6.68 2.04 -12.45
CA PHE A 14 8.00 2.23 -11.84
C PHE A 14 9.02 1.30 -12.50
N ARG A 15 9.55 1.72 -13.65
CA ARG A 15 10.56 0.95 -14.39
C ARG A 15 11.94 1.06 -13.73
N PRO A 16 12.74 -0.02 -13.70
CA PRO A 16 14.08 0.02 -13.12
C PRO A 16 14.98 1.13 -13.69
N SER A 17 14.86 1.44 -14.99
CA SER A 17 15.60 2.51 -15.67
C SER A 17 15.25 3.90 -15.15
N ASP A 18 13.99 4.14 -14.79
CA ASP A 18 13.50 5.43 -14.32
C ASP A 18 13.78 5.63 -12.82
N LEU A 19 14.09 4.58 -12.08
CA LEU A 19 14.43 4.64 -10.64
C LEU A 19 15.88 5.07 -10.37
N LYS A 20 16.71 5.21 -11.40
CA LYS A 20 18.10 5.67 -11.25
C LYS A 20 18.13 7.18 -11.07
N ARG A 21 18.39 7.63 -9.83
CA ARG A 21 18.52 9.05 -9.47
C ARG A 21 19.42 9.81 -10.44
N GLY A 22 19.00 11.03 -10.79
CA GLY A 22 19.75 11.94 -11.67
C GLY A 22 19.55 11.70 -13.17
N THR A 23 18.90 10.61 -13.58
CA THR A 23 18.56 10.38 -14.99
C THR A 23 17.34 11.21 -15.42
N ASN A 24 17.18 11.44 -16.73
CA ASN A 24 15.97 12.08 -17.27
C ASN A 24 14.71 11.27 -16.95
N GLY A 25 14.81 9.94 -16.90
CA GLY A 25 13.73 9.04 -16.46
C GLY A 25 13.27 9.32 -15.04
N TRP A 26 14.23 9.43 -14.11
CA TRP A 26 13.97 9.80 -12.72
C TRP A 26 13.27 11.13 -12.56
N HIS A 27 13.74 12.18 -13.24
CA HIS A 27 13.12 13.50 -13.15
C HIS A 27 11.68 13.49 -13.68
N ARG A 28 11.41 12.77 -14.78
CA ARG A 28 10.05 12.61 -15.31
C ARG A 28 9.15 11.83 -14.36
N LEU A 29 9.65 10.76 -13.76
CA LEU A 29 8.92 9.97 -12.77
C LEU A 29 8.56 10.82 -11.54
N CYS A 30 9.52 11.56 -10.99
CA CYS A 30 9.28 12.47 -9.86
C CYS A 30 8.22 13.53 -10.18
N LYS A 31 8.24 14.08 -11.40
CA LYS A 31 7.23 15.05 -11.85
C LYS A 31 5.83 14.42 -11.84
N ARG A 32 5.67 13.23 -12.44
CA ARG A 32 4.38 12.51 -12.47
C ARG A 32 3.85 12.18 -11.08
N VAL A 33 4.72 11.69 -10.19
CA VAL A 33 4.37 11.37 -8.80
C VAL A 33 3.90 12.62 -8.07
N ARG A 34 4.61 13.75 -8.23
CA ARG A 34 4.20 15.04 -7.64
C ARG A 34 2.82 15.46 -8.13
N GLU A 35 2.61 15.50 -9.44
CA GLU A 35 1.34 15.91 -10.05
C GLU A 35 0.16 15.06 -9.56
N ALA A 36 0.36 13.73 -9.43
CA ALA A 36 -0.66 12.84 -8.91
C ALA A 36 -0.97 13.10 -7.43
N CYS A 37 0.06 13.29 -6.59
CA CYS A 37 -0.15 13.65 -5.19
C CYS A 37 -0.82 15.01 -5.00
N GLU A 38 -0.45 16.02 -5.79
CA GLU A 38 -1.04 17.36 -5.73
C GLU A 38 -2.51 17.39 -6.17
N THR A 39 -2.88 16.54 -7.14
CA THR A 39 -4.23 16.52 -7.72
C THR A 39 -5.18 15.56 -7.00
N PHE A 40 -4.71 14.35 -6.69
CA PHE A 40 -5.53 13.24 -6.19
C PHE A 40 -5.19 12.82 -4.76
N GLY A 41 -4.03 13.22 -4.23
CA GLY A 41 -3.52 12.75 -2.94
C GLY A 41 -2.94 11.32 -2.96
N CYS A 42 -3.17 10.54 -4.03
CA CYS A 42 -2.63 9.20 -4.21
C CYS A 42 -2.53 8.81 -5.71
N PHE A 43 -1.91 7.66 -5.96
CA PHE A 43 -1.79 7.04 -7.28
C PHE A 43 -1.62 5.53 -7.14
N GLU A 44 -1.92 4.80 -8.19
CA GLU A 44 -1.63 3.37 -8.28
C GLU A 44 -0.25 3.16 -8.89
N VAL A 45 0.50 2.19 -8.35
CA VAL A 45 1.84 1.88 -8.83
C VAL A 45 1.88 0.51 -9.50
N VAL A 46 2.39 0.47 -10.73
CA VAL A 46 2.79 -0.78 -11.37
C VAL A 46 4.26 -1.00 -11.09
N TYR A 47 4.57 -2.03 -10.30
CA TYR A 47 5.93 -2.29 -9.83
C TYR A 47 6.31 -3.76 -10.00
N GLU A 48 7.15 -4.03 -11.00
CA GLU A 48 7.56 -5.37 -11.41
C GLU A 48 8.29 -6.15 -10.31
N LYS A 49 9.00 -5.45 -9.40
CA LYS A 49 9.82 -6.13 -8.37
C LYS A 49 8.99 -6.88 -7.33
N ILE A 50 7.72 -6.54 -7.15
CA ILE A 50 6.82 -7.25 -6.23
C ILE A 50 5.97 -8.21 -7.04
N SER A 51 6.28 -9.50 -6.95
CA SER A 51 5.56 -10.54 -7.69
C SER A 51 4.11 -10.65 -7.23
N ALA A 52 3.23 -11.11 -8.13
CA ALA A 52 1.83 -11.40 -7.80
C ALA A 52 1.72 -12.45 -6.70
N LYS A 53 2.60 -13.46 -6.73
CA LYS A 53 2.66 -14.53 -5.74
C LYS A 53 2.88 -14.01 -4.31
N VAL A 54 3.86 -13.12 -4.10
CA VAL A 54 4.11 -12.54 -2.77
C VAL A 54 2.89 -11.78 -2.26
N ARG A 55 2.19 -11.06 -3.16
CA ARG A 55 0.97 -10.33 -2.78
C ARG A 55 -0.14 -11.29 -2.36
N GLU A 56 -0.38 -12.32 -3.15
CA GLU A 56 -1.42 -13.33 -2.88
C GLU A 56 -1.15 -14.09 -1.58
N GLU A 57 0.06 -14.62 -1.39
CA GLU A 57 0.48 -15.29 -0.15
C GLU A 57 0.34 -14.37 1.07
N THR A 58 0.70 -13.09 0.93
CA THR A 58 0.53 -12.11 2.01
C THR A 58 -0.94 -11.93 2.38
N PHE A 59 -1.84 -11.81 1.39
CA PHE A 59 -3.26 -11.66 1.65
C PHE A 59 -3.89 -12.91 2.25
N GLU A 60 -3.44 -14.11 1.85
CA GLU A 60 -3.87 -15.38 2.44
C GLU A 60 -3.46 -15.46 3.92
N LEU A 61 -2.21 -15.17 4.24
CA LEU A 61 -1.73 -15.15 5.63
C LEU A 61 -2.44 -14.11 6.50
N ILE A 62 -2.79 -12.94 5.93
CA ILE A 62 -3.57 -11.93 6.65
C ILE A 62 -4.99 -12.44 6.95
N LYS A 63 -5.64 -13.14 6.00
CA LYS A 63 -6.96 -13.75 6.25
C LYS A 63 -6.87 -14.78 7.37
N GLU A 64 -5.89 -15.67 7.34
CA GLU A 64 -5.66 -16.64 8.41
C GLU A 64 -5.45 -15.95 9.76
N LEU A 65 -4.65 -14.87 9.81
CA LEU A 65 -4.45 -14.07 11.02
C LEU A 65 -5.75 -13.45 11.54
N ILE A 66 -6.67 -13.05 10.67
CA ILE A 66 -7.97 -12.49 11.06
C ILE A 66 -8.92 -13.56 11.61
N GLU A 67 -8.82 -14.82 11.19
CA GLU A 67 -9.64 -15.92 11.69
C GLU A 67 -9.21 -16.44 13.08
N VAL A 68 -7.99 -16.13 13.52
CA VAL A 68 -7.52 -16.50 14.88
C VAL A 68 -8.45 -15.88 15.96
N PRO A 69 -8.69 -16.52 17.11
CA PRO A 69 -9.45 -15.90 18.21
C PRO A 69 -8.79 -14.63 18.74
N VAL A 70 -9.61 -13.65 19.15
CA VAL A 70 -9.14 -12.33 19.60
C VAL A 70 -8.20 -12.45 20.81
N GLU A 71 -8.48 -13.37 21.72
CA GLU A 71 -7.67 -13.63 22.91
C GLU A 71 -6.25 -14.01 22.50
N ARG A 72 -6.11 -14.89 21.50
CA ARG A 72 -4.80 -15.34 21.00
C ARG A 72 -4.06 -14.25 20.23
N LYS A 73 -4.78 -13.36 19.53
CA LYS A 73 -4.15 -12.21 18.88
C LYS A 73 -3.61 -11.21 19.90
N GLN A 74 -4.30 -11.01 21.02
CA GLN A 74 -3.86 -10.10 22.09
C GLN A 74 -2.55 -10.55 22.76
N GLU A 75 -2.22 -11.83 22.70
CA GLU A 75 -0.92 -12.36 23.15
C GLU A 75 0.23 -12.01 22.19
N ASN A 76 -0.05 -11.55 20.95
CA ASN A 76 0.96 -11.08 20.01
C ASN A 76 1.42 -9.66 20.39
N VAL A 77 2.13 -9.53 21.50
CA VAL A 77 2.71 -8.28 21.98
C VAL A 77 4.18 -8.17 21.56
N SER A 78 4.62 -6.95 21.24
CA SER A 78 6.02 -6.64 20.96
C SER A 78 6.53 -5.56 21.91
N PRO A 79 7.80 -5.63 22.37
CA PRO A 79 8.41 -4.52 23.10
C PRO A 79 8.62 -3.28 22.22
N LEU A 80 8.53 -3.42 20.89
CA LEU A 80 8.63 -2.30 19.97
C LEU A 80 7.27 -1.57 19.84
N PRO A 81 7.21 -0.24 19.99
CA PRO A 81 5.98 0.52 19.86
C PRO A 81 5.30 0.26 18.51
N TYR A 82 3.99 0.06 18.51
CA TYR A 82 3.17 -0.19 17.31
C TYR A 82 3.48 -1.52 16.56
N HIS A 83 4.31 -2.40 17.14
CA HIS A 83 4.47 -3.76 16.64
C HIS A 83 3.61 -4.73 17.47
N GLY A 84 3.06 -5.76 16.80
CA GLY A 84 2.14 -6.71 17.42
C GLY A 84 0.68 -6.39 17.13
N TRP A 85 -0.23 -7.10 17.78
CA TRP A 85 -1.67 -6.90 17.62
C TRP A 85 -2.14 -5.67 18.40
N THR A 86 -2.60 -4.67 17.66
CA THR A 86 -3.03 -3.38 18.23
C THR A 86 -4.56 -3.24 18.30
N TRP A 87 -5.32 -4.21 17.79
CA TRP A 87 -6.78 -4.15 17.75
C TRP A 87 -7.39 -4.53 19.11
N ARG A 88 -7.33 -3.56 20.03
CA ARG A 88 -8.12 -3.47 21.25
C ARG A 88 -8.83 -2.11 21.41
N CYS A 89 -8.88 -1.29 20.35
CA CYS A 89 -9.33 0.12 20.42
C CYS A 89 -10.82 0.40 20.09
N LEU A 90 -11.72 -0.59 20.00
CA LEU A 90 -13.16 -0.34 19.81
C LEU A 90 -14.04 -1.10 20.81
N GLN A 91 -13.69 -1.01 22.10
CA GLN A 91 -14.65 -1.11 23.21
C GLN A 91 -14.75 0.24 23.93
N LEU A 92 -14.96 1.31 23.15
CA LEU A 92 -15.53 2.57 23.65
C LEU A 92 -17.01 2.59 23.33
#